data_AF-A0A9D2LRH1-F1
#
_entry.id   AF-A0A9D2LRH1-F1
#
_cell.length_a   1.000
_cell.length_b   1.000
_cell.length_c   1.000
_cell.angle_alpha   90.00
_cell.angle_beta   90.00
_cell.angle_gamma   90.00
#
_symmetry.space_group_name_H-M   'P 1'
#
loop_
_entity.id
_entity.type
_entity.pdbx_description
1 polymer ?
#
loop_
_entity_poly.entity_id
_entity_poly.type
_entity_poly.pdbx_seq_one_letter_code
_entity_poly.pdbx_strand_id
1 'polypeptide(L)'
;YIWMLTPEGDYRYEIFTAYTAEVDSDTYTLFKGPGEELVKYAEKMQSYSSLVRTPLTFDVHDRILTLSTCTGDDTTRYVVQAVYQE
;
A
#
# COMPACT_ATOMS: atom_id res chain seq x y z
N TYR A 1 -10.65 5.53 1.75
CA TYR A 1 -9.62 6.59 1.87
C TYR A 1 -8.99 6.54 3.25
N ILE A 2 -7.74 6.97 3.35
CA ILE A 2 -7.01 7.20 4.60
C ILE A 2 -6.62 8.69 4.64
N TRP A 3 -6.77 9.32 5.81
CA TRP A 3 -6.29 10.68 6.04
C TRP A 3 -5.12 10.63 7.02
N MET A 4 -4.00 11.22 6.62
CA MET A 4 -2.83 11.41 7.47
C MET A 4 -2.74 12.89 7.82
N LEU A 5 -2.92 13.20 9.11
CA LEU A 5 -2.85 14.58 9.61
C LEU A 5 -1.48 14.76 10.26
N THR A 6 -0.69 15.70 9.75
CA THR A 6 0.60 16.08 10.32
C THR A 6 0.61 17.57 10.66
N PRO A 7 1.56 18.07 11.46
CA PRO A 7 1.69 19.52 11.68
C PRO A 7 1.85 20.35 10.40
N GLU A 8 2.36 19.73 9.32
CA GLU A 8 2.60 20.37 8.02
C GLU A 8 1.37 20.38 7.11
N GLY A 9 0.40 19.49 7.34
CA GLY A 9 -0.84 19.46 6.56
C GLY A 9 -1.62 18.15 6.65
N ASP A 10 -2.75 18.15 5.94
CA ASP A 10 -3.65 17.01 5.83
C ASP A 10 -3.47 16.33 4.47
N TYR A 11 -3.13 15.04 4.48
CA TYR A 11 -2.84 14.26 3.29
C TYR A 11 -3.87 13.16 3.10
N ARG A 12 -4.46 13.09 1.91
CA ARG A 12 -5.46 12.07 1.55
C ARG A 12 -4.82 10.96 0.72
N TYR A 13 -5.10 9.73 1.08
CA TYR A 13 -4.65 8.54 0.36
C TYR A 13 -5.86 7.69 -0.07
N GLU A 14 -5.88 7.25 -1.32
CA GLU A 14 -6.87 6.32 -1.87
C GLU A 14 -6.43 4.88 -1.65
N ILE A 15 -7.24 4.09 -0.96
CA ILE A 15 -6.94 2.69 -0.70
C ILE A 15 -7.08 1.93 -2.02
N PHE A 16 -6.05 1.20 -2.44
CA PHE A 16 -6.07 0.39 -3.66
C PHE A 16 -6.07 -1.12 -3.37
N THR A 17 -5.52 -1.58 -2.23
CA THR A 17 -5.53 -3.00 -1.87
C THR A 17 -5.70 -3.23 -0.36
N ALA A 18 -6.28 -4.38 -0.01
CA ALA A 18 -6.16 -4.96 1.32
C ALA A 18 -6.14 -6.49 1.25
N TYR A 19 -5.24 -7.13 2.00
CA TYR A 19 -5.01 -8.57 1.91
C TYR A 19 -4.32 -9.10 3.17
N THR A 20 -4.35 -10.43 3.33
CA THR A 20 -3.58 -11.13 4.36
C THR A 20 -2.23 -11.53 3.78
N ALA A 21 -1.15 -11.05 4.39
CA ALA A 21 0.22 -11.35 4.02
C ALA A 21 0.84 -12.36 4.99
N GLU A 22 1.67 -13.26 4.47
CA GLU A 22 2.60 -14.07 5.28
C GLU A 22 3.74 -13.19 5.82
N VAL A 23 4.39 -13.62 6.89
CA VAL A 23 5.48 -12.87 7.54
C VAL A 23 6.68 -12.59 6.62
N ASP A 24 6.97 -13.50 5.68
CA ASP A 24 8.06 -13.36 4.70
C ASP A 24 7.61 -12.72 3.37
N SER A 25 6.43 -12.10 3.35
CA SER A 25 5.87 -11.48 2.15
C SER A 25 6.66 -10.26 1.68
N ASP A 26 6.78 -10.10 0.35
CA ASP A 26 7.29 -8.91 -0.34
C ASP A 26 6.50 -7.60 -0.05
N THR A 27 5.47 -7.67 0.80
CA THR A 27 4.69 -6.51 1.25
C THR A 27 5.57 -5.36 1.73
N TYR A 28 6.68 -5.64 2.42
CA TYR A 28 7.57 -4.63 3.01
C TYR A 28 8.72 -4.20 2.09
N THR A 29 8.48 -4.12 0.78
CA THR A 29 9.48 -3.67 -0.19
C THR A 29 9.76 -2.17 -0.02
N LEU A 30 11.03 -1.81 0.22
CA LEU A 30 11.49 -0.42 0.28
C LEU A 30 12.14 -0.02 -1.05
N PHE A 31 11.75 1.13 -1.60
CA PHE A 31 12.28 1.66 -2.85
C PHE A 31 13.29 2.78 -2.57
N LYS A 32 14.37 2.84 -3.37
CA LYS A 32 15.39 3.89 -3.26
C LYS A 32 14.97 5.22 -3.91
N GLY A 33 13.88 5.23 -4.69
CA GLY A 33 13.37 6.41 -5.37
C GLY A 33 12.31 6.06 -6.42
N PRO A 34 11.84 7.06 -7.20
CA PRO A 34 10.92 6.86 -8.31
C PRO A 34 11.45 5.85 -9.34
N GLY A 35 10.58 5.01 -9.90
CA GLY A 35 10.95 4.09 -10.96
C GLY A 35 9.91 3.02 -11.27
N GLU A 36 10.13 2.26 -12.35
CA GLU A 36 9.21 1.19 -12.77
C GLU A 36 9.01 0.09 -11.72
N GLU A 37 9.97 -0.07 -10.80
CA GLU A 37 9.86 -1.03 -9.69
C GLU A 37 8.68 -0.71 -8.79
N LEU A 38 8.40 0.58 -8.55
CA LEU A 38 7.25 1.02 -7.77
C LEU A 38 5.94 0.64 -8.45
N VAL A 39 5.84 0.90 -9.77
CA VAL A 39 4.64 0.59 -10.56
C VAL A 39 4.37 -0.91 -10.55
N LYS A 40 5.38 -1.72 -10.87
CA LYS A 40 5.28 -3.19 -10.86
C LYS A 40 4.90 -3.73 -9.49
N TYR A 41 5.44 -3.14 -8.43
CA TYR A 41 5.07 -3.49 -7.06
C TYR A 41 3.60 -3.16 -6.76
N ALA A 42 3.16 -1.93 -7.07
CA ALA A 42 1.80 -1.49 -6.80
C ALA A 42 0.77 -2.34 -7.56
N GLU A 43 1.03 -2.66 -8.82
CA GLU A 43 0.23 -3.58 -9.63
C GLU A 43 0.17 -4.99 -9.02
N LYS A 44 1.32 -5.53 -8.57
CA LYS A 44 1.38 -6.82 -7.89
C LYS A 44 0.55 -6.81 -6.61
N MET A 45 0.69 -5.79 -5.76
CA MET A 45 -0.08 -5.69 -4.51
C MET A 45 -1.58 -5.48 -4.77
N GLN A 46 -1.94 -4.73 -5.81
CA GLN A 46 -3.33 -4.57 -6.24
C GLN A 46 -3.96 -5.91 -6.66
N SER A 47 -3.18 -6.80 -7.29
CA SER A 47 -3.65 -8.15 -7.68
C SER A 47 -3.99 -9.05 -6.49
N TYR A 48 -3.45 -8.77 -5.30
CA TYR A 48 -3.74 -9.51 -4.07
C TYR A 48 -4.99 -9.02 -3.34
N SER A 49 -5.57 -7.90 -3.79
CA SER A 49 -6.67 -7.24 -3.09
C SER A 49 -7.87 -8.16 -2.92
N SER A 50 -8.30 -8.32 -1.67
CA SER A 50 -9.61 -8.91 -1.32
C SER A 50 -10.78 -7.95 -1.53
N LEU A 51 -10.52 -6.69 -1.88
CA LEU A 51 -11.52 -5.64 -2.01
C LEU A 51 -12.06 -5.58 -3.44
N VAL A 52 -13.39 -5.55 -3.58
CA VAL A 52 -14.05 -5.31 -4.86
C VAL A 52 -14.06 -3.81 -5.15
N ARG A 53 -13.27 -3.36 -6.11
CA ARG A 53 -13.18 -1.97 -6.56
C ARG A 53 -12.63 -1.86 -7.98
N THR A 54 -12.77 -0.68 -8.57
CA THR A 54 -12.10 -0.34 -9.82
C THR A 54 -10.57 -0.37 -9.61
N PRO A 55 -9.81 -1.10 -10.44
CA PRO A 55 -8.36 -1.06 -10.42
C PRO A 55 -7.83 0.36 -10.62
N LEU A 56 -6.81 0.75 -9.85
CA LEU A 56 -6.08 2.00 -10.08
C LEU A 56 -4.90 1.76 -11.03
N THR A 57 -4.48 2.83 -11.69
CA THR A 57 -3.24 2.91 -12.46
C THR A 57 -2.20 3.69 -11.65
N PHE A 58 -0.94 3.28 -11.73
CA PHE A 58 0.15 3.86 -10.93
C PHE A 58 1.18 4.57 -11.81
N ASP A 59 1.79 5.61 -11.26
CA ASP A 59 2.91 6.34 -11.84
C ASP A 59 4.20 6.14 -11.04
N VAL A 60 5.35 6.35 -11.67
CA VAL A 60 6.67 6.22 -11.03
C VAL A 60 6.90 7.22 -9.89
N HIS A 61 6.13 8.32 -9.83
CA HIS A 61 6.18 9.34 -8.79
C HIS A 61 5.15 9.16 -7.68
N ASP A 62 4.31 8.12 -7.76
CA ASP A 62 3.32 7.85 -6.72
C ASP A 62 3.97 7.62 -5.35
N ARG A 63 3.18 7.87 -4.30
CA ARG A 63 3.57 7.62 -2.92
C ARG A 63 2.60 6.65 -2.28
N ILE A 64 3.12 5.50 -1.83
CA ILE A 64 2.32 4.44 -1.22
C ILE A 64 2.45 4.51 0.30
N LEU A 65 1.30 4.47 0.99
CA LEU A 65 1.18 4.23 2.41
C LEU A 65 0.83 2.76 2.64
N THR A 66 1.62 2.05 3.45
CA THR A 66 1.35 0.68 3.87
C THR A 66 1.04 0.65 5.37
N LEU A 67 -0.16 0.18 5.73
CA LEU A 67 -0.56 -0.11 7.10
C LEU A 67 -0.63 -1.62 7.30
N SER A 68 0.03 -2.12 8.34
CA SER A 68 0.07 -3.54 8.65
C SER A 68 -0.26 -3.76 10.13
N THR A 69 -1.14 -4.73 10.42
CA THR A 69 -1.45 -5.10 11.80
C THR A 69 -0.26 -5.82 12.45
N CYS A 70 0.06 -5.48 13.70
CA CYS A 70 0.94 -6.29 14.52
C CYS A 70 0.09 -7.29 15.33
N THR A 71 -0.28 -8.41 14.73
CA THR A 71 -0.94 -9.51 15.46
C THR A 71 0.11 -10.32 16.22
N GLY A 72 -0.12 -10.56 17.51
CA GLY A 72 0.74 -11.41 18.35
C GLY A 72 0.63 -12.91 18.06
N ASP A 73 0.17 -13.27 16.85
CA ASP A 73 0.12 -14.62 16.32
C ASP A 73 1.09 -14.68 15.12
N ASP A 74 1.93 -15.70 15.08
CA ASP A 74 3.29 -15.63 14.52
C ASP A 74 3.37 -15.74 12.98
N THR A 75 2.25 -15.85 12.28
CA THR A 75 2.28 -16.36 10.89
C THR A 75 1.71 -15.43 9.82
N THR A 76 0.82 -14.49 10.17
CA THR A 76 0.19 -13.62 9.17
C THR A 76 -0.03 -12.19 9.68
N ARG A 77 -0.18 -11.27 8.72
CA ARG A 77 -0.42 -9.84 8.94
C ARG A 77 -1.55 -9.38 8.02
N TYR A 78 -2.49 -8.59 8.53
CA TYR A 78 -3.47 -7.92 7.67
C TYR A 78 -2.90 -6.59 7.19
N VAL A 79 -2.91 -6.39 5.88
CA VAL A 79 -2.25 -5.27 5.21
C VAL A 79 -3.28 -4.46 4.43
N VAL A 80 -3.18 -3.14 4.55
CA VAL A 80 -3.93 -2.18 3.75
C VAL A 80 -2.94 -1.23 3.12
N GLN A 81 -3.05 -1.01 1.81
CA GLN A 81 -2.21 -0.02 1.12
C GLN A 81 -3.05 1.00 0.35
N ALA A 82 -2.52 2.21 0.34
CA ALA A 82 -3.17 3.35 -0.27
C ALA A 82 -2.15 4.24 -1.01
N VAL A 83 -2.58 4.83 -2.12
CA VAL A 83 -1.78 5.75 -2.94
C VAL A 83 -2.16 7.19 -2.61
N TYR A 84 -1.16 8.07 -2.50
CA TYR A 84 -1.39 9.49 -2.24
C TYR A 84 -2.25 10.12 -3.34
N GLN A 85 -3.14 11.04 -2.95
CA GLN A 85 -3.94 11.85 -3.85
C GLN A 85 -3.65 13.32 -3.55
N GLU A 86 -3.28 14.07 -4.57
CA GLU A 86 -3.23 15.54 -4.50
C GLU A 86 -4.61 16.17 -4.29
#